data_AF-A0A961ED08-F1
#
_entry.id   AF-A0A961ED08-F1
#
_cell.length_a   1.000
_cell.length_b   1.000
_cell.length_c   1.000
_cell.angle_alpha   90.00
_cell.angle_beta   90.00
_cell.angle_gamma   90.00
#
_symmetry.space_group_name_H-M   'P 1'
#
loop_
_entity.id
_entity.type
_entity.pdbx_description
1 polymer ?
#
loop_
_entity_poly.entity_id
_entity_poly.type
_entity_poly.pdbx_seq_one_letter_code
_entity_poly.pdbx_strand_id
1 'polypeptide(L)'
;MVVMAGDILDIDGRTVAVTNLGKVLYPADGIRKYDVIDYYNRIADVLLPHVRGRIITRKRWPGGVQSAAFFEKHLPEGAPAWL
;
A
#
# COMPACT_ATOMS: atom_id res chain seq x y z
N MET A 1 9.53 13.59 -3.73
CA MET A 1 8.40 14.50 -3.50
C MET A 1 7.14 13.78 -3.92
N VAL A 2 6.21 13.49 -3.00
CA VAL A 2 4.94 12.85 -3.38
C VAL A 2 3.93 13.93 -3.77
N VAL A 3 3.49 13.90 -5.03
CA VAL A 3 2.45 14.80 -5.53
C VAL A 3 1.18 13.98 -5.73
N MET A 4 0.07 14.47 -5.17
CA MET A 4 -1.25 13.86 -5.29
C MET A 4 -2.04 14.56 -6.39
N ALA A 5 -2.46 13.84 -7.43
CA ALA A 5 -3.44 14.33 -8.40
C ALA A 5 -4.44 13.21 -8.72
N GLY A 6 -5.62 13.25 -8.09
CA GLY A 6 -6.63 12.22 -8.22
C GLY A 6 -6.17 10.86 -7.67
N ASP A 7 -6.41 9.79 -8.43
CA ASP A 7 -6.10 8.39 -8.11
C ASP A 7 -4.65 7.99 -8.47
N ILE A 8 -3.71 8.95 -8.53
CA ILE A 8 -2.32 8.73 -8.94
C ILE A 8 -1.36 9.35 -7.92
N LEU A 9 -0.33 8.58 -7.56
CA LEU A 9 0.81 8.99 -6.73
C LEU A 9 2.09 8.99 -7.56
N ASP A 10 2.92 10.02 -7.40
CA ASP A 10 4.33 9.98 -7.79
C ASP A 10 5.18 9.60 -6.57
N ILE A 11 5.90 8.47 -6.65
CA ILE A 11 6.81 7.97 -5.61
C ILE A 11 8.17 7.72 -6.25
N ASP A 12 9.15 8.56 -5.94
CA ASP A 12 10.52 8.49 -6.47
C ASP A 12 10.59 8.36 -8.01
N GLY A 13 9.76 9.14 -8.71
CA GLY A 13 9.68 9.13 -10.17
C GLY A 13 8.87 7.98 -10.75
N ARG A 14 8.14 7.23 -9.90
CA ARG A 14 7.24 6.15 -10.31
C ARG A 14 5.80 6.56 -10.10
N THR A 15 5.02 6.48 -11.17
CA THR A 15 3.58 6.69 -11.14
C THR A 15 2.87 5.43 -10.64
N VAL A 16 2.14 5.55 -9.53
CA VAL A 16 1.41 4.45 -8.89
C VAL A 16 -0.08 4.82 -8.82
N ALA A 17 -0.93 4.01 -9.47
CA ALA A 17 -2.37 4.16 -9.39
C ALA A 17 -2.90 3.66 -8.05
N VAL A 18 -3.73 4.48 -7.40
CA VAL A 18 -4.37 4.20 -6.12
C VAL A 18 -5.86 4.49 -6.23
N THR A 19 -6.69 3.62 -5.67
CA THR A 19 -8.15 3.76 -5.72
C THR A 19 -8.75 3.62 -4.33
N ASN A 20 -9.99 4.08 -4.16
CA ASN A 20 -10.76 3.92 -2.91
C ASN A 20 -10.03 4.48 -1.67
N LEU A 21 -9.37 5.63 -1.81
CA LEU A 21 -8.56 6.25 -0.75
C LEU A 21 -9.37 6.58 0.52
N GLY A 22 -10.65 6.92 0.36
CA GLY A 22 -11.57 7.18 1.47
C GLY A 22 -12.07 5.93 2.21
N LYS A 23 -11.77 4.72 1.74
CA LYS A 23 -12.24 3.48 2.36
C LYS A 23 -11.63 3.32 3.76
N VAL A 24 -12.48 3.15 4.79
CA VAL A 24 -12.04 2.84 6.16
C VAL A 24 -11.56 1.39 6.22
N LEU A 25 -10.30 1.19 6.60
CA LEU A 25 -9.69 -0.15 6.76
C LEU A 25 -9.62 -0.58 8.21
N TYR A 26 -9.48 0.35 9.16
CA TYR A 26 -9.50 0.09 10.61
C TYR A 26 -10.65 0.89 11.25
N PRO A 27 -11.85 0.28 11.38
CA PRO A 27 -13.04 1.00 11.85
C PRO A 27 -12.97 1.49 13.29
N ALA A 28 -12.23 0.80 14.17
CA ALA A 28 -12.08 1.17 15.57
C ALA A 28 -11.45 2.57 15.73
N ASP A 29 -10.52 2.92 14.84
CA ASP A 29 -9.75 4.17 14.88
C ASP A 29 -10.10 5.12 13.72
N GLY A 30 -11.04 4.74 12.85
CA GLY A 30 -11.42 5.51 11.67
C GLY A 30 -10.35 5.60 10.57
N ILE A 31 -9.29 4.78 10.62
CA ILE A 31 -8.15 4.88 9.69
C ILE A 31 -8.57 4.42 8.29
N ARG A 32 -8.36 5.29 7.30
CA ARG A 32 -8.67 5.07 5.89
C ARG A 32 -7.49 4.48 5.14
N LYS A 33 -7.76 4.00 3.92
CA LYS A 33 -6.73 3.47 3.00
C LYS A 33 -5.66 4.52 2.70
N TYR A 34 -6.04 5.79 2.53
CA TYR A 34 -5.09 6.88 2.37
C TYR A 34 -4.11 6.96 3.55
N ASP A 35 -4.61 6.93 4.77
CA ASP A 35 -3.80 7.11 5.98
C ASP A 35 -2.76 5.97 6.12
N VAL A 36 -3.11 4.75 5.71
CA VAL A 36 -2.16 3.61 5.65
C VAL A 36 -1.07 3.81 4.61
N ILE A 37 -1.41 4.33 3.43
CA ILE A 37 -0.44 4.62 2.36
C ILE A 37 0.50 5.74 2.79
N ASP A 38 -0.05 6.84 3.34
CA ASP A 38 0.72 7.97 3.85
C ASP A 38 1.70 7.52 4.95
N TYR A 39 1.24 6.67 5.87
CA TYR A 39 2.11 6.09 6.89
C TYR A 39 3.33 5.39 6.28
N TYR A 40 3.13 4.46 5.34
CA TYR A 40 4.23 3.74 4.70
C TYR A 40 5.16 4.66 3.92
N ASN A 41 4.62 5.70 3.28
CA ASN A 41 5.42 6.69 2.57
C ASN A 41 6.32 7.49 3.54
N ARG A 42 5.77 7.91 4.69
CA ARG A 42 6.52 8.67 5.71
C ARG A 42 7.61 7.87 6.40
N ILE A 43 7.44 6.56 6.52
CA ILE A 43 8.44 5.68 7.17
C ILE A 43 9.32 4.93 6.16
N ALA A 44 9.19 5.18 4.85
CA ALA A 44 9.85 4.40 3.82
C ALA A 44 11.38 4.36 4.00
N ASP A 45 12.02 5.50 4.28
CA ASP A 45 13.47 5.62 4.42
C ASP A 45 14.05 4.75 5.54
N VAL A 46 13.28 4.56 6.62
CA VAL A 46 13.69 3.69 7.74
C VAL A 46 13.22 2.25 7.57
N LEU A 47 12.07 2.02 6.92
CA LEU A 47 11.52 0.67 6.72
C LEU A 47 12.28 -0.11 5.64
N LEU A 48 12.53 0.52 4.49
CA LEU A 48 13.06 -0.14 3.30
C LEU A 48 14.41 -0.83 3.52
N PRO A 49 15.38 -0.29 4.29
CA PRO A 49 16.62 -0.99 4.61
C PRO A 49 16.42 -2.36 5.27
N HIS A 50 15.36 -2.53 6.07
CA HIS A 50 15.09 -3.78 6.78
C HIS A 50 14.50 -4.87 5.89
N VAL A 51 13.77 -4.49 4.85
CA VAL A 51 13.05 -5.41 3.95
C VAL A 51 13.72 -5.60 2.58
N ARG A 52 14.74 -4.81 2.26
CA ARG A 52 15.48 -4.90 1.00
C ARG A 52 16.04 -6.32 0.80
N GLY A 53 15.82 -6.88 -0.40
CA GLY A 53 16.32 -8.20 -0.78
C GLY A 53 15.59 -9.38 -0.12
N ARG A 54 14.51 -9.14 0.64
CA ARG A 54 13.70 -10.20 1.25
C ARG A 54 12.47 -10.51 0.39
N ILE A 55 12.12 -11.79 0.29
CA ILE A 55 10.85 -12.21 -0.31
C ILE A 55 9.73 -11.86 0.67
N ILE A 56 8.71 -11.12 0.19
CA ILE A 56 7.61 -10.61 1.03
C ILE A 56 6.34 -11.39 0.71
N THR A 57 5.72 -11.97 1.74
CA THR A 57 4.33 -12.44 1.68
C THR A 57 3.40 -11.31 2.13
N ARG A 58 2.33 -11.04 1.37
CA ARG A 58 1.36 -10.01 1.73
C ARG A 58 0.13 -10.64 2.37
N LYS A 59 -0.28 -10.11 3.53
CA LYS A 59 -1.61 -10.37 4.09
C LYS A 59 -2.52 -9.20 3.71
N ARG A 60 -3.64 -9.50 3.05
CA ARG A 60 -4.51 -8.47 2.45
C ARG A 60 -5.89 -8.52 3.08
N TRP A 61 -6.43 -7.33 3.35
CA TRP A 61 -7.80 -7.10 3.81
C TRP A 61 -8.53 -6.14 2.88
N PRO A 62 -8.95 -6.57 1.67
CA PRO A 62 -9.64 -5.68 0.75
C PRO A 62 -10.93 -5.10 1.33
N GLY A 63 -11.59 -5.84 2.23
CA GLY A 63 -12.80 -5.43 2.97
C GLY A 63 -12.56 -4.63 4.25
N GLY A 64 -11.30 -4.41 4.66
CA GLY A 64 -10.95 -3.88 5.99
C GLY A 64 -10.70 -4.98 7.02
N VAL A 65 -10.13 -4.63 8.18
CA VAL A 65 -9.58 -5.59 9.14
C VAL A 65 -10.61 -6.47 9.86
N GLN A 66 -11.89 -6.08 9.82
CA GLN A 66 -13.01 -6.88 10.34
C GLN A 66 -13.54 -7.90 9.32
N SER A 67 -13.07 -7.85 8.07
CA SER A 67 -13.44 -8.79 7.01
C SER A 67 -12.43 -9.92 6.86
N ALA A 68 -12.78 -10.94 6.07
CA ALA A 68 -11.88 -12.03 5.72
C ALA A 68 -10.59 -11.50 5.08
N ALA A 69 -9.47 -12.07 5.53
CA ALA A 69 -8.15 -11.81 5.00
C ALA A 69 -7.67 -12.97 4.12
N PHE A 70 -6.71 -12.71 3.24
CA PHE A 70 -5.99 -13.77 2.54
C PHE A 70 -4.49 -13.45 2.45
N PHE A 71 -3.70 -14.49 2.25
CA PHE A 71 -2.27 -14.39 2.00
C PHE A 71 -2.00 -14.49 0.50
N GLU A 72 -1.16 -13.59 0.00
CA GLU A 72 -0.72 -13.56 -1.39
C GLU A 72 0.80 -13.66 -1.40
N LYS A 73 1.30 -14.77 -1.94
CA LYS A 73 2.73 -15.13 -1.97
C LYS A 73 3.38 -14.95 -3.33
N HIS A 74 2.57 -14.99 -4.39
CA HIS A 74 3.02 -14.83 -5.77
C HIS A 74 2.85 -13.39 -6.23
N LEU A 75 3.66 -13.00 -7.22
CA LEU A 75 3.49 -11.74 -7.92
C LEU A 75 2.15 -11.76 -8.68
N PRO A 76 1.26 -10.78 -8.50
CA PRO A 76 0.00 -10.74 -9.22
C PRO A 76 0.25 -10.41 -10.70
N GLU A 77 -0.59 -10.93 -11.60
CA GLU A 77 -0.43 -10.74 -13.05
C GLU A 77 -0.38 -9.26 -13.48
N GLY A 78 -1.11 -8.39 -12.78
CA GLY A 78 -1.13 -6.94 -13.02
C GLY A 78 -0.03 -6.16 -12.29
N ALA A 79 1.00 -6.81 -11.76
CA ALA A 79 2.12 -6.10 -11.15
C ALA A 79 2.86 -5.25 -12.20
N PRO A 80 3.26 -4.01 -11.85
CA PRO A 80 4.09 -3.21 -12.75
C PRO A 80 5.41 -3.91 -13.06
N ALA A 81 5.92 -3.75 -14.28
CA ALA A 81 7.17 -4.40 -14.74
C ALA A 81 8.43 -4.03 -13.94
N TRP A 82 8.36 -3.04 -13.06
CA TRP A 82 9.47 -2.57 -12.24
C TRP A 82 9.54 -3.22 -10.86
N LEU A 83 8.60 -4.10 -10.53
CA LEU A 83 8.54 -4.92 -9.32
C LEU A 83 9.17 -6.30 -9.59
#